data_AF-A0A8T2Q9I5-F1
#
_entry.id   AF-A0A8T2Q9I5-F1
#
_cell.length_a   1.000
_cell.length_b   1.000
_cell.length_c   1.000
_cell.angle_alpha   90.00
_cell.angle_beta   90.00
_cell.angle_gamma   90.00
#
_symmetry.space_group_name_H-M   'P 1'
#
loop_
_entity.id
_entity.type
_entity.pdbx_description
1 polymer ?
#
loop_
_entity_poly.entity_id
_entity_poly.type
_entity_poly.pdbx_seq_one_letter_code
_entity_poly.pdbx_strand_id
1 'polypeptide(L)'
;MIHTHIHIHRYVRMYVFMYVHRICMCVCTYICLCVCVCVSLSLSLSLCLSTDSCRFFLPDKVCTCIIMNTSQTDAIFLRCTEACTALDIAARKFPSVGKSRVRAARLQIVHERALHQGDIKTAHAACDMLSGLFSTVEGVDIESKFDLGHRRARTLVRAGQFAEAASMAHSLFNMCCKYKMQLENIKSLLLLAEIHKKARSFVSGLPYALAALTLSKSLNMDLVHAAAMVTLAELWLGLGPSHAEQALGILQQCMPLVLGHGERELRARIYIAVAQCHLSNPSYSVNANPQAVCEPLQEAAEEFESLEDNEQLCEVFHLQALVFNALGATEERDHAATLFQKFTLLLKNFQTGKP
;
A
#
# COMPACT_ATOMS: atom_id res chain seq x y z
N MET A 1 -70.52 14.43 -14.25
CA MET A 1 -69.65 13.78 -13.24
C MET A 1 -68.56 12.87 -13.83
N ILE A 2 -68.16 13.02 -15.11
CA ILE A 2 -67.07 12.24 -15.73
C ILE A 2 -65.93 13.16 -16.25
N HIS A 3 -66.17 14.47 -16.38
CA HIS A 3 -65.18 15.40 -16.95
C HIS A 3 -64.14 15.95 -15.94
N THR A 4 -64.32 15.75 -14.64
CA THR A 4 -63.39 16.18 -13.58
C THR A 4 -62.34 15.14 -13.21
N HIS A 5 -62.50 13.87 -13.64
CA HIS A 5 -61.55 12.80 -13.32
C HIS A 5 -60.34 12.73 -14.26
N ILE A 6 -60.41 13.33 -15.45
CA ILE A 6 -59.34 13.29 -16.46
C ILE A 6 -58.26 14.36 -16.22
N HIS A 7 -58.62 15.49 -15.60
CA HIS A 7 -57.65 16.56 -15.31
C HIS A 7 -56.71 16.24 -14.12
N ILE A 8 -57.18 15.47 -13.15
CA ILE A 8 -56.36 15.05 -11.99
C ILE A 8 -55.32 14.00 -12.41
N HIS A 9 -55.66 13.10 -13.35
CA HIS A 9 -54.75 12.06 -13.82
C HIS A 9 -53.59 12.60 -14.68
N ARG A 10 -53.75 13.74 -15.35
CA ARG A 10 -52.65 14.42 -16.08
C ARG A 10 -51.72 15.21 -15.15
N TYR A 11 -52.23 15.83 -14.09
CA TYR A 11 -51.41 16.57 -13.12
C TYR A 11 -50.53 15.64 -12.26
N VAL A 12 -51.06 14.48 -11.85
CA VAL A 12 -50.29 13.49 -11.07
C VAL A 12 -49.20 12.81 -11.91
N ARG A 13 -49.46 12.53 -13.20
CA ARG A 13 -48.45 11.92 -14.09
C ARG A 13 -47.29 12.87 -14.42
N MET A 14 -47.54 14.18 -14.50
CA MET A 14 -46.48 15.17 -14.73
C MET A 14 -45.65 15.45 -13.47
N TYR A 15 -46.27 15.43 -12.28
CA TYR A 15 -45.54 15.53 -11.00
C TYR A 15 -44.67 14.30 -10.72
N VAL A 16 -45.15 13.08 -11.01
CA VAL A 16 -44.36 11.86 -10.84
C VAL A 16 -43.21 11.78 -11.86
N PHE A 17 -43.41 12.23 -13.10
CA PHE A 17 -42.33 12.25 -14.10
C PHE A 17 -41.24 13.29 -13.77
N MET A 18 -41.60 14.46 -13.23
CA MET A 18 -40.60 15.44 -12.74
C MET A 18 -39.89 14.99 -11.46
N TYR A 19 -40.58 14.27 -10.55
CA TYR A 19 -39.96 13.74 -9.33
C TYR A 19 -39.00 12.58 -9.62
N VAL A 20 -39.36 11.67 -10.52
CA VAL A 20 -38.49 10.55 -10.93
C VAL A 20 -37.29 11.06 -11.73
N HIS A 21 -37.44 12.09 -12.57
CA HIS A 21 -36.31 12.68 -13.29
C HIS A 21 -35.36 13.49 -12.38
N ARG A 22 -35.88 14.12 -11.30
CA ARG A 22 -35.05 14.78 -10.27
C ARG A 22 -34.35 13.79 -9.35
N ILE A 23 -35.00 12.68 -8.99
CA ILE A 23 -34.36 11.60 -8.21
C ILE A 23 -33.31 10.88 -9.05
N CYS A 24 -33.56 10.63 -10.34
CA CYS A 24 -32.59 10.00 -11.22
C CYS A 24 -31.40 10.93 -11.52
N MET A 25 -31.63 12.24 -11.69
CA MET A 25 -30.55 13.24 -11.78
C MET A 25 -29.78 13.38 -10.46
N CYS A 26 -30.44 13.31 -9.30
CA CYS A 26 -29.75 13.34 -8.00
C CYS A 26 -28.94 12.06 -7.75
N VAL A 27 -29.45 10.88 -8.10
CA VAL A 27 -28.72 9.61 -7.92
C VAL A 27 -27.58 9.50 -8.92
N CYS A 28 -27.74 9.93 -10.18
CA CYS A 28 -26.65 9.97 -11.15
C CYS A 28 -25.61 11.05 -10.82
N THR A 29 -26.00 12.23 -10.28
CA THR A 29 -25.02 13.20 -9.76
C THR A 29 -24.39 12.74 -8.46
N TYR A 30 -25.07 12.02 -7.57
CA TYR A 30 -24.47 11.48 -6.35
C TYR A 30 -23.50 10.34 -6.65
N ILE A 31 -23.79 9.49 -7.63
CA ILE A 31 -22.89 8.41 -8.06
C ILE A 31 -21.73 8.98 -8.89
N CYS A 32 -21.96 9.93 -9.81
CA CYS A 32 -20.87 10.62 -10.52
C CYS A 32 -20.04 11.52 -9.60
N LEU A 33 -20.64 12.18 -8.60
CA LEU A 33 -19.86 12.87 -7.57
C LEU A 33 -19.10 11.84 -6.74
N CYS A 34 -19.68 10.75 -6.24
CA CYS A 34 -18.92 9.76 -5.48
C CYS A 34 -17.73 9.17 -6.25
N VAL A 35 -17.84 8.94 -7.56
CA VAL A 35 -16.74 8.41 -8.38
C VAL A 35 -15.72 9.50 -8.74
N CYS A 36 -16.15 10.73 -9.08
CA CYS A 36 -15.22 11.85 -9.35
C CYS A 36 -14.56 12.40 -8.08
N VAL A 37 -15.24 12.38 -6.94
CA VAL A 37 -14.76 12.81 -5.63
C VAL A 37 -13.65 11.86 -5.17
N CYS A 38 -13.74 10.54 -5.39
CA CYS A 38 -12.66 9.61 -5.03
C CYS A 38 -11.33 9.86 -5.76
N VAL A 39 -11.33 10.35 -7.00
CA VAL A 39 -10.09 10.62 -7.77
C VAL A 39 -9.56 12.05 -7.55
N SER A 40 -10.44 13.00 -7.25
CA SER A 40 -10.05 14.39 -6.93
C SER A 40 -9.80 14.65 -5.44
N LEU A 41 -10.01 13.65 -4.57
CA LEU A 41 -9.89 13.78 -3.11
C LEU A 41 -8.47 13.91 -2.58
N SER A 42 -7.47 13.38 -3.28
CA SER A 42 -6.07 13.45 -2.83
C SER A 42 -5.55 14.89 -2.82
N LEU A 43 -6.03 15.76 -3.72
CA LEU A 43 -5.71 17.20 -3.71
C LEU A 43 -6.75 18.06 -3.00
N SER A 44 -8.04 17.71 -3.03
CA SER A 44 -9.09 18.57 -2.48
C SER A 44 -9.29 18.44 -0.96
N LEU A 45 -8.85 17.35 -0.31
CA LEU A 45 -8.99 17.25 1.15
C LEU A 45 -7.98 18.09 1.94
N SER A 46 -6.83 18.45 1.35
CA SER A 46 -5.93 19.45 1.96
C SER A 46 -6.59 20.85 2.01
N LEU A 47 -7.44 21.16 1.03
CA LEU A 47 -8.27 22.37 1.01
C LEU A 47 -9.54 22.26 1.89
N CYS A 48 -10.14 21.09 2.02
CA CYS A 48 -11.30 20.90 2.90
C CYS A 48 -10.92 20.84 4.39
N LEU A 49 -9.70 20.44 4.73
CA LEU A 49 -9.20 20.51 6.12
C LEU A 49 -8.89 21.95 6.56
N SER A 50 -8.66 22.87 5.63
CA SER A 50 -8.36 24.28 5.88
C SER A 50 -9.56 25.23 5.83
N THR A 51 -10.73 24.78 5.35
CA THR A 51 -11.94 25.61 5.26
C THR A 51 -13.09 25.08 6.12
N ASP A 52 -13.60 25.93 7.02
CA ASP A 52 -14.68 25.65 8.00
C ASP A 52 -16.07 25.34 7.38
N SER A 53 -16.14 25.07 6.08
CA SER A 53 -17.38 25.17 5.29
C SER A 53 -18.18 23.86 5.18
N CYS A 54 -17.62 22.70 5.50
CA CYS A 54 -18.31 21.40 5.37
C CYS A 54 -19.04 20.99 6.66
N ARG A 55 -20.02 21.78 7.11
CA ARG A 55 -20.88 21.44 8.28
C ARG A 55 -22.18 20.71 7.93
N PHE A 56 -22.53 20.58 6.66
CA PHE A 56 -23.85 20.07 6.26
C PHE A 56 -23.69 19.02 5.16
N PHE A 57 -23.78 17.73 5.50
CA PHE A 57 -24.53 16.68 4.76
C PHE A 57 -24.09 15.21 4.98
N LEU A 58 -23.18 14.90 5.90
CA LEU A 58 -22.80 13.51 6.19
C LEU A 58 -22.95 13.20 7.68
N PRO A 59 -23.59 12.07 8.07
CA PRO A 59 -23.69 11.69 9.48
C PRO A 59 -22.28 11.44 10.04
N ASP A 60 -22.03 11.85 11.28
CA ASP A 60 -20.70 11.83 11.94
C ASP A 60 -19.93 10.52 11.78
N LYS A 61 -20.63 9.38 11.75
CA LYS A 61 -20.03 8.04 11.54
C LYS A 61 -19.41 7.88 10.13
N VAL A 62 -20.01 8.48 9.11
CA VAL A 62 -19.56 8.41 7.72
C VAL A 62 -18.38 9.36 7.50
N CYS A 63 -18.41 10.58 8.06
CA CYS A 63 -17.25 11.48 8.04
C CYS A 63 -16.03 10.85 8.73
N THR A 64 -16.22 10.15 9.85
CA THR A 64 -15.10 9.52 10.57
C THR A 64 -14.53 8.32 9.78
N CYS A 65 -15.38 7.49 9.16
CA CYS A 65 -14.90 6.38 8.32
C CYS A 65 -14.20 6.87 7.06
N ILE A 66 -14.69 7.95 6.43
CA ILE A 66 -14.02 8.57 5.29
C ILE A 66 -12.68 9.14 5.73
N ILE A 67 -12.60 9.91 6.82
CA ILE A 67 -11.33 10.48 7.33
C ILE A 67 -10.34 9.38 7.76
N MET A 68 -10.81 8.25 8.28
CA MET A 68 -9.93 7.15 8.69
C MET A 68 -9.44 6.32 7.52
N ASN A 69 -10.32 5.98 6.56
CA ASN A 69 -9.91 5.34 5.31
C ASN A 69 -9.01 6.26 4.50
N THR A 70 -9.32 7.56 4.43
CA THR A 70 -8.43 8.55 3.82
C THR A 70 -7.15 8.68 4.62
N SER A 71 -7.11 8.68 5.95
CA SER A 71 -5.84 8.73 6.69
C SER A 71 -4.98 7.46 6.53
N GLN A 72 -5.61 6.30 6.33
CA GLN A 72 -4.90 5.05 6.03
C GLN A 72 -4.38 5.06 4.59
N THR A 73 -5.16 5.52 3.61
CA THR A 73 -4.69 5.73 2.24
C THR A 73 -3.72 6.91 2.12
N ASP A 74 -3.88 7.96 2.91
CA ASP A 74 -3.03 9.15 2.92
C ASP A 74 -1.72 8.82 3.64
N ALA A 75 -1.69 7.95 4.66
CA ALA A 75 -0.43 7.41 5.18
C ALA A 75 0.31 6.53 4.16
N ILE A 76 -0.42 5.98 3.18
CA ILE A 76 0.11 5.21 2.06
C ILE A 76 0.66 6.13 0.94
N PHE A 77 0.23 7.40 0.86
CA PHE A 77 0.64 8.39 -0.16
C PHE A 77 1.48 9.57 0.38
N LEU A 78 1.43 9.86 1.67
CA LEU A 78 1.93 11.06 2.33
C LEU A 78 2.98 10.70 3.38
N ARG A 79 3.86 11.66 3.73
CA ARG A 79 4.89 11.45 4.76
C ARG A 79 4.22 11.10 6.10
N CYS A 80 4.78 10.13 6.83
CA CYS A 80 4.23 9.66 8.12
C CYS A 80 3.95 10.79 9.14
N THR A 81 4.70 11.90 9.04
CA THR A 81 4.53 13.10 9.87
C THR A 81 3.23 13.84 9.58
N GLU A 82 2.87 14.01 8.31
CA GLU A 82 1.67 14.71 7.85
C GLU A 82 0.41 13.89 8.14
N ALA A 83 0.49 12.57 8.03
CA ALA A 83 -0.59 11.68 8.44
C ALA A 83 -0.86 11.77 9.96
N CYS A 84 0.20 11.88 10.78
CA CYS A 84 0.04 12.07 12.24
C CYS A 84 -0.62 13.40 12.60
N THR A 85 -0.25 14.51 11.93
CA THR A 85 -0.87 15.81 12.20
C THR A 85 -2.33 15.85 11.75
N ALA A 86 -2.67 15.19 10.63
CA ALA A 86 -4.05 15.01 10.21
C ALA A 86 -4.87 14.22 11.25
N LEU A 87 -4.30 13.17 11.84
CA LEU A 87 -4.94 12.42 12.92
C LEU A 87 -5.12 13.26 14.20
N ASP A 88 -4.19 14.15 14.53
CA ASP A 88 -4.34 15.06 15.67
C ASP A 88 -5.48 16.07 15.46
N ILE A 89 -5.65 16.57 14.23
CA ILE A 89 -6.78 17.42 13.85
C ILE A 89 -8.08 16.63 13.94
N ALA A 90 -8.11 15.40 13.44
CA ALA A 90 -9.28 14.52 13.52
C ALA A 90 -9.64 14.18 14.98
N ALA A 91 -8.66 13.93 15.84
CA ALA A 91 -8.86 13.68 17.26
C ALA A 91 -9.49 14.87 17.99
N ARG A 92 -9.10 16.10 17.62
CA ARG A 92 -9.70 17.35 18.16
C ARG A 92 -11.12 17.56 17.65
N LYS A 93 -11.40 17.24 16.39
CA LYS A 93 -12.73 17.40 15.77
C LYS A 93 -13.74 16.34 16.23
N PHE A 94 -13.31 15.11 16.54
CA PHE A 94 -14.22 13.98 16.85
C PHE A 94 -13.93 13.29 18.20
N PRO A 95 -14.26 13.92 19.34
CA PRO A 95 -13.87 13.42 20.68
C PRO A 95 -14.69 12.21 21.21
N SER A 96 -15.91 11.96 20.71
CA SER A 96 -16.87 11.00 21.30
C SER A 96 -16.85 9.59 20.71
N VAL A 97 -16.55 9.41 19.41
CA VAL A 97 -16.55 8.11 18.71
C VAL A 97 -15.14 7.69 18.26
N GLY A 98 -14.18 8.63 18.29
CA GLY A 98 -12.90 8.50 17.58
C GLY A 98 -11.69 8.04 18.39
N LYS A 99 -11.71 8.03 19.73
CA LYS A 99 -10.45 7.83 20.50
C LYS A 99 -9.79 6.47 20.26
N SER A 100 -10.56 5.37 20.23
CA SER A 100 -9.99 4.02 20.02
C SER A 100 -9.56 3.80 18.57
N ARG A 101 -10.37 4.24 17.59
CA ARG A 101 -10.08 4.07 16.17
C ARG A 101 -8.97 5.00 15.67
N VAL A 102 -8.94 6.25 16.11
CA VAL A 102 -7.84 7.19 15.84
C VAL A 102 -6.55 6.70 16.50
N ARG A 103 -6.64 6.16 17.72
CA ARG A 103 -5.48 5.52 18.36
C ARG A 103 -5.01 4.29 17.57
N ALA A 104 -5.92 3.47 17.06
CA ALA A 104 -5.56 2.33 16.21
C ALA A 104 -4.88 2.79 14.91
N ALA A 105 -5.44 3.75 14.19
CA ALA A 105 -4.83 4.32 12.98
C ALA A 105 -3.45 4.92 13.27
N ARG A 106 -3.30 5.64 14.39
CA ARG A 106 -2.01 6.18 14.81
C ARG A 106 -0.97 5.09 15.08
N LEU A 107 -1.38 4.02 15.78
CA LEU A 107 -0.49 2.89 16.05
C LEU A 107 -0.12 2.14 14.78
N GLN A 108 -1.01 2.06 13.78
CA GLN A 108 -0.70 1.48 12.47
C GLN A 108 0.36 2.31 11.74
N ILE A 109 0.26 3.64 11.73
CA ILE A 109 1.28 4.52 11.12
C ILE A 109 2.62 4.40 11.85
N VAL A 110 2.60 4.38 13.19
CA VAL A 110 3.82 4.18 14.00
C VAL A 110 4.45 2.83 13.68
N HIS A 111 3.64 1.78 13.52
CA HIS A 111 4.12 0.46 13.12
C HIS A 111 4.78 0.47 11.74
N GLU A 112 4.12 1.03 10.72
CA GLU A 112 4.68 1.10 9.35
C GLU A 112 6.00 1.88 9.33
N ARG A 113 6.04 3.04 9.98
CA ARG A 113 7.25 3.85 10.05
C ARG A 113 8.40 3.12 10.78
N ALA A 114 8.11 2.49 11.91
CA ALA A 114 9.10 1.72 12.65
C ALA A 114 9.64 0.54 11.81
N LEU A 115 8.75 -0.10 11.03
CA LEU A 115 9.12 -1.19 10.13
C LEU A 115 10.08 -0.71 9.02
N HIS A 116 9.80 0.44 8.40
CA HIS A 116 10.67 1.05 7.38
C HIS A 116 12.03 1.48 7.97
N GLN A 117 12.04 2.04 9.18
CA GLN A 117 13.29 2.43 9.83
C GLN A 117 14.16 1.24 10.23
N GLY A 118 13.57 0.06 10.41
CA GLY A 118 14.22 -1.14 10.93
C GLY A 118 14.16 -1.26 12.47
N ASP A 119 13.35 -0.44 13.15
CA ASP A 119 13.13 -0.55 14.60
C ASP A 119 12.06 -1.61 14.90
N ILE A 120 12.52 -2.85 14.98
CA ILE A 120 11.69 -4.02 15.23
C ILE A 120 11.03 -3.94 16.63
N LYS A 121 11.67 -3.29 17.61
CA LYS A 121 11.16 -3.23 18.99
C LYS A 121 9.93 -2.34 19.11
N THR A 122 9.97 -1.14 18.52
CA THR A 122 8.78 -0.27 18.48
C THR A 122 7.69 -0.85 17.60
N ALA A 123 8.03 -1.54 16.50
CA ALA A 123 7.05 -2.24 15.68
C ALA A 123 6.30 -3.33 16.47
N HIS A 124 6.99 -4.14 17.27
CA HIS A 124 6.35 -5.13 18.15
C HIS A 124 5.49 -4.45 19.23
N ALA A 125 6.01 -3.43 19.90
CA ALA A 125 5.26 -2.70 20.92
C ALA A 125 3.97 -2.06 20.35
N ALA A 126 4.02 -1.54 19.11
CA ALA A 126 2.86 -1.04 18.41
C ALA A 126 1.82 -2.13 18.13
N CYS A 127 2.25 -3.33 17.70
CA CYS A 127 1.37 -4.48 17.53
C CYS A 127 0.72 -4.93 18.85
N ASP A 128 1.46 -4.92 19.96
CA ASP A 128 0.91 -5.33 21.27
C ASP A 128 -0.09 -4.31 21.80
N MET A 129 0.19 -3.02 21.62
CA MET A 129 -0.77 -1.95 21.91
C MET A 129 -2.03 -2.05 21.03
N LEU A 130 -1.89 -2.38 19.74
CA LEU A 130 -3.02 -2.62 18.84
C LEU A 130 -3.84 -3.83 19.29
N SER A 131 -3.17 -4.93 19.68
CA SER A 131 -3.83 -6.13 20.20
C SER A 131 -4.70 -5.85 21.41
N GLY A 132 -4.27 -4.93 22.29
CA GLY A 132 -5.06 -4.51 23.45
C GLY A 132 -6.31 -3.69 23.12
N LEU A 133 -6.47 -3.20 21.88
CA LEU A 133 -7.66 -2.47 21.44
C LEU A 133 -8.75 -3.38 20.88
N PHE A 134 -8.42 -4.62 20.52
CA PHE A 134 -9.36 -5.55 19.88
C PHE A 134 -9.96 -6.53 20.89
N SER A 135 -11.17 -6.99 20.61
CA SER A 135 -11.86 -7.98 21.43
C SER A 135 -11.14 -9.33 21.40
N THR A 136 -11.07 -10.04 22.54
CA THR A 136 -10.52 -11.40 22.63
C THR A 136 -11.48 -12.47 22.11
N VAL A 137 -12.74 -12.12 21.89
CA VAL A 137 -13.81 -13.04 21.48
C VAL A 137 -13.62 -13.51 20.03
N GLU A 138 -13.72 -14.82 19.78
CA GLU A 138 -13.66 -15.36 18.41
C GLU A 138 -14.81 -14.83 17.53
N GLY A 139 -14.49 -14.49 16.28
CA GLY A 139 -15.48 -14.02 15.30
C GLY A 139 -15.85 -12.53 15.39
N VAL A 140 -15.32 -11.80 16.37
CA VAL A 140 -15.47 -10.34 16.47
C VAL A 140 -14.20 -9.65 15.96
N ASP A 141 -14.35 -8.48 15.31
CA ASP A 141 -13.25 -7.66 14.74
C ASP A 141 -12.33 -8.43 13.78
N ILE A 142 -12.90 -9.32 12.96
CA ILE A 142 -12.13 -10.27 12.14
C ILE A 142 -11.15 -9.55 11.19
N GLU A 143 -11.60 -8.49 10.50
CA GLU A 143 -10.77 -7.64 9.64
C GLU A 143 -9.62 -6.98 10.41
N SER A 144 -9.90 -6.42 11.59
CA SER A 144 -8.86 -5.78 12.39
C SER A 144 -7.85 -6.77 12.98
N LYS A 145 -8.31 -7.99 13.31
CA LYS A 145 -7.44 -9.11 13.72
C LYS A 145 -6.59 -9.61 12.58
N PHE A 146 -7.14 -9.65 11.37
CA PHE A 146 -6.40 -9.96 10.16
C PHE A 146 -5.28 -8.94 9.95
N ASP A 147 -5.61 -7.64 9.94
CA ASP A 147 -4.63 -6.56 9.75
C ASP A 147 -3.53 -6.59 10.82
N LEU A 148 -3.89 -6.84 12.09
CA LEU A 148 -2.90 -7.00 13.16
C LEU A 148 -1.97 -8.18 12.92
N GLY A 149 -2.52 -9.35 12.57
CA GLY A 149 -1.71 -10.53 12.29
C GLY A 149 -0.81 -10.32 11.06
N HIS A 150 -1.32 -9.65 10.03
CA HIS A 150 -0.54 -9.28 8.85
C HIS A 150 0.64 -8.38 9.22
N ARG A 151 0.41 -7.36 10.06
CA ARG A 151 1.45 -6.46 10.59
C ARG A 151 2.49 -7.19 11.43
N ARG A 152 2.05 -8.09 12.32
CA ARG A 152 2.95 -8.94 13.11
C ARG A 152 3.82 -9.82 12.23
N ALA A 153 3.23 -10.45 11.21
CA ALA A 153 3.98 -11.27 10.26
C ALA A 153 5.01 -10.44 9.48
N ARG A 154 4.68 -9.22 9.03
CA ARG A 154 5.66 -8.30 8.41
C ARG A 154 6.80 -7.94 9.36
N THR A 155 6.52 -7.71 10.64
CA THR A 155 7.57 -7.47 11.65
C THR A 155 8.46 -8.69 11.84
N LEU A 156 7.90 -9.91 11.90
CA LEU A 156 8.68 -11.15 11.99
C LEU A 156 9.57 -11.38 10.76
N VAL A 157 9.09 -11.00 9.56
CA VAL A 157 9.88 -11.04 8.33
C VAL A 157 11.09 -10.12 8.43
N ARG A 158 10.91 -8.86 8.87
CA ARG A 158 12.02 -7.92 9.06
C ARG A 158 12.97 -8.36 10.19
N ALA A 159 12.48 -9.10 11.19
CA ALA A 159 13.29 -9.74 12.22
C ALA A 159 14.06 -10.99 11.74
N GLY A 160 13.82 -11.47 10.51
CA GLY A 160 14.44 -12.68 9.97
C GLY A 160 13.84 -13.99 10.50
N GLN A 161 12.75 -13.95 11.26
CA GLN A 161 12.07 -15.12 11.82
C GLN A 161 11.06 -15.70 10.81
N PHE A 162 11.57 -16.23 9.68
CA PHE A 162 10.72 -16.65 8.55
C PHE A 162 9.78 -17.81 8.88
N ALA A 163 10.19 -18.76 9.72
CA ALA A 163 9.36 -19.90 10.09
C ALA A 163 8.13 -19.49 10.91
N GLU A 164 8.32 -18.61 11.90
CA GLU A 164 7.23 -18.05 12.70
C GLU A 164 6.31 -17.19 11.83
N ALA A 165 6.88 -16.34 10.97
CA ALA A 165 6.12 -15.53 10.01
C ALA A 165 5.24 -16.40 9.08
N ALA A 166 5.78 -17.50 8.53
CA ALA A 166 5.04 -18.42 7.68
C ALA A 166 3.90 -19.10 8.43
N SER A 167 4.13 -19.56 9.67
CA SER A 167 3.09 -20.14 10.52
C SER A 167 1.93 -19.17 10.78
N MET A 168 2.26 -17.89 11.02
CA MET A 168 1.29 -16.83 11.22
C MET A 168 0.51 -16.54 9.94
N ALA A 169 1.19 -16.43 8.79
CA ALA A 169 0.55 -16.20 7.51
C ALA A 169 -0.38 -17.36 7.09
N HIS A 170 -0.01 -18.61 7.38
CA HIS A 170 -0.92 -19.75 7.19
C HIS A 170 -2.14 -19.70 8.12
N SER A 171 -1.98 -19.27 9.37
CA SER A 171 -3.12 -19.08 10.27
C SER A 171 -4.09 -18.01 9.78
N LEU A 172 -3.56 -16.92 9.20
CA LEU A 172 -4.35 -15.87 8.56
C LEU A 172 -5.08 -16.38 7.33
N PHE A 173 -4.41 -17.13 6.46
CA PHE A 173 -5.02 -17.76 5.30
C PHE A 173 -6.21 -18.66 5.69
N ASN A 174 -6.03 -19.53 6.69
CA ASN A 174 -7.10 -20.39 7.20
C ASN A 174 -8.28 -19.58 7.75
N MET A 175 -7.99 -18.47 8.43
CA MET A 175 -9.00 -17.53 8.92
C MET A 175 -9.77 -16.89 7.75
N CYS A 176 -9.09 -16.41 6.72
CA CYS A 176 -9.71 -15.83 5.53
C CYS A 176 -10.60 -16.85 4.79
N CYS A 177 -10.16 -18.10 4.67
CA CYS A 177 -10.97 -19.17 4.09
C CYS A 177 -12.24 -19.45 4.90
N LYS A 178 -12.13 -19.48 6.25
CA LYS A 178 -13.28 -19.71 7.14
C LYS A 178 -14.34 -18.62 7.03
N TYR A 179 -13.92 -17.35 6.98
CA TYR A 179 -14.83 -16.20 6.95
C TYR A 179 -15.11 -15.64 5.54
N LYS A 180 -14.63 -16.32 4.49
CA LYS A 180 -14.81 -15.95 3.07
C LYS A 180 -14.32 -14.54 2.72
N MET A 181 -13.23 -14.11 3.34
CA MET A 181 -12.63 -12.79 3.16
C MET A 181 -11.66 -12.82 1.98
N GLN A 182 -12.13 -12.47 0.79
CA GLN A 182 -11.39 -12.70 -0.45
C GLN A 182 -10.19 -11.78 -0.65
N LEU A 183 -10.30 -10.49 -0.30
CA LEU A 183 -9.20 -9.53 -0.43
C LEU A 183 -8.04 -9.91 0.50
N GLU A 184 -8.37 -10.22 1.75
CA GLU A 184 -7.45 -10.62 2.81
C GLU A 184 -6.82 -11.98 2.51
N ASN A 185 -7.57 -12.87 1.87
CA ASN A 185 -7.04 -14.14 1.36
C ASN A 185 -5.89 -13.89 0.36
N ILE A 186 -6.10 -13.00 -0.62
CA ILE A 186 -5.05 -12.66 -1.58
C ILE A 186 -3.86 -11.99 -0.89
N LYS A 187 -4.11 -11.06 0.05
CA LYS A 187 -3.05 -10.42 0.85
C LYS A 187 -2.23 -11.43 1.66
N SER A 188 -2.86 -12.50 2.17
CA SER A 188 -2.18 -13.59 2.88
C SER A 188 -1.26 -14.39 1.95
N LEU A 189 -1.72 -14.67 0.73
CA LEU A 189 -0.92 -15.36 -0.28
C LEU A 189 0.29 -14.51 -0.71
N LEU A 190 0.10 -13.21 -0.90
CA LEU A 190 1.20 -12.29 -1.21
C LEU A 190 2.21 -12.20 -0.06
N LEU A 191 1.73 -12.19 1.18
CA LEU A 191 2.61 -12.24 2.36
C LEU A 191 3.43 -13.54 2.42
N LEU A 192 2.82 -14.70 2.12
CA LEU A 192 3.55 -15.97 2.02
C LEU A 192 4.62 -15.94 0.91
N ALA A 193 4.28 -15.39 -0.25
CA ALA A 193 5.24 -15.20 -1.34
C ALA A 193 6.42 -14.30 -0.91
N GLU A 194 6.14 -13.20 -0.21
CA GLU A 194 7.15 -12.27 0.31
C GLU A 194 8.06 -12.93 1.36
N ILE A 195 7.50 -13.73 2.27
CA ILE A 195 8.26 -14.50 3.26
C ILE A 195 9.24 -15.44 2.55
N HIS A 196 8.78 -16.19 1.54
CA HIS A 196 9.64 -17.09 0.78
C HIS A 196 10.70 -16.35 -0.05
N LYS A 197 10.37 -15.17 -0.58
CA LYS A 197 11.31 -14.27 -1.28
C LYS A 197 12.43 -13.82 -0.34
N LYS A 198 12.10 -13.28 0.83
CA LYS A 198 13.08 -12.83 1.83
C LYS A 198 13.90 -13.98 2.42
N ALA A 199 13.32 -15.17 2.53
CA ALA A 199 14.02 -16.40 2.91
C ALA A 199 14.92 -17.00 1.79
N ARG A 200 14.99 -16.37 0.61
CA ARG A 200 15.72 -16.85 -0.58
C ARG A 200 15.26 -18.21 -1.11
N SER A 201 14.01 -18.59 -0.84
CA SER A 201 13.37 -19.81 -1.35
C SER A 201 12.37 -19.45 -2.45
N PHE A 202 12.89 -18.95 -3.58
CA PHE A 202 12.06 -18.37 -4.66
C PHE A 202 11.08 -19.37 -5.29
N VAL A 203 11.51 -20.62 -5.48
CA VAL A 203 10.68 -21.69 -6.07
C VAL A 203 9.43 -21.95 -5.21
N SER A 204 9.56 -21.91 -3.89
CA SER A 204 8.45 -22.12 -2.96
C SER A 204 7.48 -20.93 -2.92
N GLY A 205 7.96 -19.72 -3.25
CA GLY A 205 7.15 -18.50 -3.31
C GLY A 205 6.26 -18.41 -4.55
N LEU A 206 6.72 -18.95 -5.69
CA LEU A 206 5.98 -18.93 -6.97
C LEU A 206 4.52 -19.42 -6.90
N PRO A 207 4.20 -20.58 -6.30
CA PRO A 207 2.81 -21.05 -6.27
C PRO A 207 1.89 -20.07 -5.53
N TYR A 208 2.37 -19.39 -4.48
CA TYR A 208 1.57 -18.41 -3.75
C TYR A 208 1.33 -17.13 -4.57
N ALA A 209 2.35 -16.63 -5.27
CA ALA A 209 2.21 -15.47 -6.15
C ALA A 209 1.27 -15.76 -7.34
N LEU A 210 1.39 -16.94 -7.96
CA LEU A 210 0.51 -17.37 -9.06
C LEU A 210 -0.93 -17.61 -8.60
N ALA A 211 -1.14 -18.14 -7.40
CA ALA A 211 -2.45 -18.29 -6.80
C ALA A 211 -3.09 -16.90 -6.54
N ALA A 212 -2.32 -15.96 -5.97
CA ALA A 212 -2.76 -14.58 -5.77
C ALA A 212 -3.12 -13.89 -7.09
N LEU A 213 -2.33 -14.10 -8.15
CA LEU A 213 -2.58 -13.56 -9.49
C LEU A 213 -3.87 -14.12 -10.11
N THR A 214 -4.09 -15.43 -9.97
CA THR A 214 -5.29 -16.10 -10.48
C THR A 214 -6.55 -15.62 -9.76
N LEU A 215 -6.50 -15.56 -8.42
CA LEU A 215 -7.62 -15.10 -7.60
C LEU A 215 -7.94 -13.62 -7.84
N SER A 216 -6.93 -12.76 -7.84
CA SER A 216 -7.10 -11.32 -8.11
C SER A 216 -7.71 -11.06 -9.49
N LYS A 217 -7.29 -11.82 -10.52
CA LYS A 217 -7.87 -11.74 -11.86
C LYS A 217 -9.33 -12.19 -11.88
N SER A 218 -9.66 -13.29 -11.19
CA SER A 218 -11.03 -13.80 -11.15
C SER A 218 -12.01 -12.86 -10.44
N LEU A 219 -11.50 -12.04 -9.52
CA LEU A 219 -12.29 -11.09 -8.73
C LEU A 219 -12.23 -9.65 -9.27
N ASN A 220 -11.55 -9.42 -10.40
CA ASN A 220 -11.31 -8.09 -11.00
C ASN A 220 -10.70 -7.07 -10.01
N MET A 221 -9.71 -7.51 -9.23
CA MET A 221 -9.03 -6.69 -8.22
C MET A 221 -7.69 -6.15 -8.76
N ASP A 222 -7.76 -5.11 -9.58
CA ASP A 222 -6.64 -4.66 -10.43
C ASP A 222 -5.37 -4.24 -9.65
N LEU A 223 -5.51 -3.50 -8.54
CA LEU A 223 -4.35 -3.06 -7.74
C LEU A 223 -3.63 -4.22 -7.08
N VAL A 224 -4.38 -5.18 -6.53
CA VAL A 224 -3.81 -6.38 -5.90
C VAL A 224 -3.26 -7.33 -6.95
N HIS A 225 -3.88 -7.36 -8.13
CA HIS A 225 -3.36 -8.06 -9.29
C HIS A 225 -2.00 -7.52 -9.70
N ALA A 226 -1.87 -6.19 -9.81
CA ALA A 226 -0.58 -5.56 -10.09
C ALA A 226 0.45 -5.85 -9.00
N ALA A 227 0.08 -5.79 -7.72
CA ALA A 227 0.99 -6.17 -6.63
C ALA A 227 1.47 -7.63 -6.72
N ALA A 228 0.58 -8.55 -7.15
CA ALA A 228 0.93 -9.93 -7.41
C ALA A 228 1.89 -10.08 -8.61
N MET A 229 1.69 -9.30 -9.69
CA MET A 229 2.59 -9.26 -10.84
C MET A 229 3.99 -8.77 -10.46
N VAL A 230 4.09 -7.71 -9.64
CA VAL A 230 5.39 -7.20 -9.14
C VAL A 230 6.10 -8.27 -8.30
N THR A 231 5.39 -8.87 -7.35
CA THR A 231 5.96 -9.93 -6.49
C THR A 231 6.39 -11.15 -7.31
N LEU A 232 5.62 -11.51 -8.34
CA LEU A 232 5.98 -12.58 -9.28
C LEU A 232 7.24 -12.24 -10.07
N ALA A 233 7.36 -11.00 -10.58
CA ALA A 233 8.55 -10.56 -11.31
C ALA A 233 9.81 -10.57 -10.44
N GLU A 234 9.71 -10.13 -9.18
CA GLU A 234 10.82 -10.20 -8.22
C GLU A 234 11.23 -11.65 -7.90
N LEU A 235 10.27 -12.58 -7.80
CA LEU A 235 10.57 -14.01 -7.63
C LEU A 235 11.29 -14.59 -8.86
N TRP A 236 10.88 -14.20 -10.07
CA TRP A 236 11.56 -14.59 -11.31
C TRP A 236 12.99 -14.07 -11.36
N LEU A 237 13.22 -12.81 -10.97
CA LEU A 237 14.57 -12.24 -10.87
C LEU A 237 15.43 -13.01 -9.86
N GLY A 238 14.85 -13.42 -8.73
CA GLY A 238 15.54 -14.23 -7.72
C GLY A 238 15.97 -15.61 -8.21
N LEU A 239 15.31 -16.19 -9.21
CA LEU A 239 15.70 -17.47 -9.81
C LEU A 239 16.94 -17.36 -10.70
N GLY A 240 17.24 -16.17 -11.22
CA GLY A 240 18.46 -15.90 -11.98
C GLY A 240 18.28 -15.04 -13.22
N PRO A 241 19.39 -14.70 -13.90
CA PRO A 241 19.41 -13.75 -15.02
C PRO A 241 18.66 -14.24 -16.26
N SER A 242 18.47 -15.56 -16.42
CA SER A 242 17.73 -16.15 -17.54
C SER A 242 16.27 -15.70 -17.61
N HIS A 243 15.70 -15.26 -16.48
CA HIS A 243 14.30 -14.84 -16.38
C HIS A 243 14.12 -13.32 -16.34
N ALA A 244 15.19 -12.55 -16.51
CA ALA A 244 15.14 -11.09 -16.43
C ALA A 244 14.23 -10.46 -17.50
N GLU A 245 14.25 -10.96 -18.74
CA GLU A 245 13.38 -10.46 -19.81
C GLU A 245 11.90 -10.76 -19.56
N GLN A 246 11.61 -11.95 -19.03
CA GLN A 246 10.24 -12.32 -18.66
C GLN A 246 9.73 -11.45 -17.50
N ALA A 247 10.55 -11.22 -16.48
CA ALA A 247 10.22 -10.34 -15.37
C ALA A 247 9.98 -8.90 -15.85
N LEU A 248 10.83 -8.38 -16.74
CA LEU A 248 10.68 -7.05 -17.33
C LEU A 248 9.36 -6.92 -18.09
N GLY A 249 9.00 -7.91 -18.90
CA GLY A 249 7.73 -7.92 -19.64
C GLY A 249 6.51 -7.89 -18.72
N ILE A 250 6.56 -8.58 -17.58
CA ILE A 250 5.50 -8.54 -16.55
C ILE A 250 5.43 -7.15 -15.91
N LEU A 251 6.57 -6.57 -15.52
CA LEU A 251 6.63 -5.25 -14.89
C LEU A 251 6.09 -4.15 -15.80
N GLN A 252 6.50 -4.14 -17.08
CA GLN A 252 6.03 -3.18 -18.07
C GLN A 252 4.51 -3.21 -18.26
N GLN A 253 3.87 -4.38 -18.09
CA GLN A 253 2.41 -4.52 -18.20
C GLN A 253 1.68 -3.88 -17.01
N CYS A 254 2.18 -4.03 -15.78
CA CYS A 254 1.51 -3.50 -14.59
C CYS A 254 1.94 -2.08 -14.21
N MET A 255 3.06 -1.59 -14.74
CA MET A 255 3.66 -0.31 -14.37
C MET A 255 2.70 0.90 -14.50
N PRO A 256 1.92 1.07 -15.58
CA PRO A 256 1.01 2.23 -15.68
C PRO A 256 -0.01 2.30 -14.54
N LEU A 257 -0.55 1.14 -14.13
CA LEU A 257 -1.53 1.07 -13.05
C LEU A 257 -0.89 1.37 -11.69
N VAL A 258 0.30 0.83 -11.43
CA VAL A 258 0.98 1.04 -10.15
C VAL A 258 1.51 2.45 -10.00
N LEU A 259 2.05 3.05 -11.06
CA LEU A 259 2.53 4.44 -10.99
C LEU A 259 1.37 5.43 -10.81
N GLY A 260 0.20 5.17 -11.40
CA GLY A 260 -0.97 6.03 -11.25
C GLY A 260 -1.74 5.86 -9.93
N HIS A 261 -1.89 4.62 -9.47
CA HIS A 261 -2.82 4.29 -8.37
C HIS A 261 -2.22 3.39 -7.28
N GLY A 262 -0.99 2.92 -7.46
CA GLY A 262 -0.32 2.04 -6.52
C GLY A 262 0.21 2.77 -5.29
N GLU A 263 0.33 2.00 -4.21
CA GLU A 263 0.97 2.42 -2.97
C GLU A 263 2.43 2.80 -3.23
N ARG A 264 2.95 3.75 -2.45
CA ARG A 264 4.31 4.28 -2.62
C ARG A 264 5.39 3.21 -2.50
N GLU A 265 5.24 2.28 -1.54
CA GLU A 265 6.13 1.12 -1.39
C GLU A 265 6.12 0.25 -2.67
N LEU A 266 4.94 0.05 -3.26
CA LEU A 266 4.80 -0.75 -4.48
C LEU A 266 5.40 -0.03 -5.71
N ARG A 267 5.25 1.30 -5.81
CA ARG A 267 5.90 2.10 -6.87
C ARG A 267 7.42 2.00 -6.79
N ALA A 268 7.97 2.20 -5.60
CA ALA A 268 9.40 2.13 -5.35
C ALA A 268 9.98 0.74 -5.67
N ARG A 269 9.25 -0.32 -5.29
CA ARG A 269 9.61 -1.71 -5.64
C ARG A 269 9.63 -1.97 -7.14
N ILE A 270 8.67 -1.45 -7.91
CA ILE A 270 8.69 -1.57 -9.37
C ILE A 270 9.95 -0.95 -9.95
N TYR A 271 10.29 0.27 -9.52
CA TYR A 271 11.47 0.96 -10.04
C TYR A 271 12.76 0.18 -9.79
N ILE A 272 12.96 -0.36 -8.58
CA ILE A 272 14.09 -1.25 -8.30
C ILE A 272 14.04 -2.49 -9.19
N ALA A 273 12.88 -3.16 -9.28
CA ALA A 273 12.76 -4.40 -10.04
C ALA A 273 13.06 -4.19 -11.53
N VAL A 274 12.63 -3.06 -12.13
CA VAL A 274 12.97 -2.70 -13.51
C VAL A 274 14.48 -2.49 -13.67
N ALA A 275 15.11 -1.74 -12.76
CA ALA A 275 16.57 -1.54 -12.79
C ALA A 275 17.32 -2.88 -12.68
N GLN A 276 16.89 -3.75 -11.77
CA GLN A 276 17.47 -5.09 -11.57
C GLN A 276 17.26 -6.00 -12.79
N CYS A 277 16.11 -5.94 -13.47
CA CYS A 277 15.89 -6.64 -14.73
C CYS A 277 16.93 -6.25 -15.80
N HIS A 278 17.17 -4.95 -15.97
CA HIS A 278 18.16 -4.46 -16.94
C HIS A 278 19.59 -4.88 -16.55
N LEU A 279 19.97 -4.73 -15.28
CA LEU A 279 21.28 -5.14 -14.79
C LEU A 279 21.54 -6.65 -14.84
N SER A 280 20.49 -7.46 -14.74
CA SER A 280 20.59 -8.92 -14.81
C SER A 280 20.61 -9.46 -16.24
N ASN A 281 20.23 -8.65 -17.24
CA ASN A 281 20.23 -9.09 -18.64
C ASN A 281 21.67 -9.11 -19.18
N PRO A 282 22.21 -10.26 -19.60
CA PRO A 282 23.58 -10.36 -20.11
C PRO A 282 23.82 -9.58 -21.41
N SER A 283 22.76 -9.31 -22.18
CA SER A 283 22.81 -8.55 -23.42
C SER A 283 22.82 -7.04 -23.20
N TYR A 284 22.47 -6.60 -21.99
CA TYR A 284 22.35 -5.19 -21.67
C TYR A 284 23.71 -4.61 -21.24
N SER A 285 24.08 -3.47 -21.83
CA SER A 285 25.28 -2.73 -21.46
C SER A 285 24.87 -1.38 -20.86
N VAL A 286 25.26 -1.16 -19.61
CA VAL A 286 24.99 0.08 -18.88
C VAL A 286 25.55 1.31 -19.62
N ASN A 287 26.71 1.15 -20.28
CA ASN A 287 27.34 2.23 -21.04
C ASN A 287 26.55 2.62 -22.31
N ALA A 288 25.77 1.69 -22.88
CA ALA A 288 25.01 1.93 -24.09
C ALA A 288 23.71 2.71 -23.82
N ASN A 289 23.08 2.48 -22.67
CA ASN A 289 21.86 3.18 -22.28
C ASN A 289 21.76 3.34 -20.76
N PRO A 290 22.52 4.25 -20.14
CA PRO A 290 22.55 4.42 -18.69
C PRO A 290 21.19 4.85 -18.10
N GLN A 291 20.39 5.60 -18.86
CA GLN A 291 19.11 6.16 -18.42
C GLN A 291 18.12 5.08 -17.98
N ALA A 292 18.08 3.94 -18.68
CA ALA A 292 17.19 2.83 -18.38
C ALA A 292 17.40 2.22 -16.97
N VAL A 293 18.54 2.47 -16.33
CA VAL A 293 18.85 2.01 -14.96
C VAL A 293 18.95 3.18 -13.99
N CYS A 294 19.61 4.28 -14.38
CA CYS A 294 19.79 5.43 -13.50
C CYS A 294 18.46 6.12 -13.14
N GLU A 295 17.55 6.31 -14.10
CA GLU A 295 16.27 6.99 -13.83
C GLU A 295 15.39 6.18 -12.86
N PRO A 296 15.13 4.87 -13.08
CA PRO A 296 14.39 4.08 -12.10
C PRO A 296 15.06 4.04 -10.72
N LEU A 297 16.39 3.95 -10.64
CA LEU A 297 17.07 3.95 -9.35
C LEU A 297 16.94 5.29 -8.61
N GLN A 298 16.94 6.42 -9.33
CA GLN A 298 16.70 7.72 -8.72
C GLN A 298 15.26 7.84 -8.21
N GLU A 299 14.28 7.49 -9.03
CA GLU A 299 12.86 7.49 -8.64
C GLU A 299 12.58 6.56 -7.44
N ALA A 300 13.22 5.39 -7.41
CA ALA A 300 13.17 4.49 -6.25
C ALA A 300 13.75 5.15 -5.00
N ALA A 301 14.91 5.82 -5.10
CA ALA A 301 15.53 6.50 -3.97
C ALA A 301 14.59 7.55 -3.38
N GLU A 302 13.99 8.40 -4.23
CA GLU A 302 13.08 9.47 -3.79
C GLU A 302 11.84 8.90 -3.09
N GLU A 303 11.25 7.83 -3.63
CA GLU A 303 10.09 7.19 -3.01
C GLU A 303 10.46 6.52 -1.68
N PHE A 304 11.59 5.81 -1.57
CA PHE A 304 12.02 5.19 -0.31
C PHE A 304 12.51 6.20 0.74
N GLU A 305 13.13 7.31 0.34
CA GLU A 305 13.49 8.40 1.24
C GLU A 305 12.25 9.02 1.88
N SER A 306 11.17 9.17 1.10
CA SER A 306 9.90 9.67 1.60
C SER A 306 9.21 8.69 2.57
N LEU A 307 9.43 7.39 2.41
CA LEU A 307 8.92 6.31 3.27
C LEU A 307 9.79 6.08 4.51
N GLU A 308 11.02 6.60 4.51
CA GLU A 308 12.07 6.31 5.50
C GLU A 308 12.44 4.80 5.55
N ASP A 309 12.39 4.07 4.42
CA ASP A 309 12.79 2.65 4.37
C ASP A 309 14.31 2.51 4.23
N ASN A 310 14.98 2.36 5.37
CA ASN A 310 16.44 2.32 5.44
C ASN A 310 17.03 1.06 4.78
N GLU A 311 16.33 -0.08 4.82
CA GLU A 311 16.82 -1.35 4.22
C GLU A 311 16.81 -1.25 2.71
N GLN A 312 15.70 -0.76 2.13
CA GLN A 312 15.57 -0.61 0.68
C GLN A 312 16.44 0.53 0.15
N LEU A 313 16.60 1.63 0.90
CA LEU A 313 17.55 2.69 0.53
C LEU A 313 18.99 2.18 0.45
N CYS A 314 19.41 1.30 1.37
CA CYS A 314 20.73 0.66 1.27
C CYS A 314 20.87 -0.10 -0.04
N GLU A 315 19.85 -0.87 -0.44
CA GLU A 315 19.86 -1.62 -1.69
C GLU A 315 19.95 -0.70 -2.91
N VAL A 316 19.17 0.39 -2.94
CA VAL A 316 19.20 1.38 -4.02
C VAL A 316 20.58 2.05 -4.15
N PHE A 317 21.12 2.57 -3.05
CA PHE A 317 22.43 3.24 -3.08
C PHE A 317 23.57 2.29 -3.43
N HIS A 318 23.46 1.01 -3.03
CA HIS A 318 24.40 -0.02 -3.46
C HIS A 318 24.35 -0.23 -4.97
N LEU A 319 23.14 -0.39 -5.54
CA LEU A 319 22.97 -0.55 -6.99
C LEU A 319 23.44 0.69 -7.77
N GLN A 320 23.13 1.90 -7.28
CA GLN A 320 23.62 3.15 -7.87
C GLN A 320 25.14 3.21 -7.88
N ALA A 321 25.81 2.86 -6.77
CA ALA A 321 27.27 2.84 -6.72
C ALA A 321 27.88 1.84 -7.73
N LEU A 322 27.27 0.65 -7.91
CA LEU A 322 27.71 -0.31 -8.91
C LEU A 322 27.56 0.23 -10.34
N VAL A 323 26.43 0.89 -10.63
CA VAL A 323 26.13 1.50 -11.93
C VAL A 323 27.09 2.64 -12.24
N PHE A 324 27.31 3.58 -11.31
CA PHE A 324 28.25 4.68 -11.49
C PHE A 324 29.69 4.21 -11.61
N ASN A 325 30.07 3.14 -10.90
CA ASN A 325 31.37 2.52 -11.09
C ASN A 325 31.54 1.93 -12.49
N ALA A 326 30.50 1.29 -13.04
CA ALA A 326 30.53 0.77 -14.41
C ALA A 326 30.62 1.89 -15.47
N LEU A 327 29.99 3.04 -15.19
CA LEU A 327 30.04 4.25 -16.03
C LEU A 327 31.34 5.06 -15.89
N GLY A 328 32.18 4.76 -14.89
CA GLY A 328 33.39 5.53 -14.59
C GLY A 328 33.13 6.88 -13.90
N ALA A 329 31.90 7.11 -13.42
CA ALA A 329 31.47 8.34 -12.76
C ALA A 329 31.88 8.29 -11.27
N THR A 330 33.11 8.72 -10.97
CA THR A 330 33.73 8.51 -9.64
C THR A 330 33.10 9.35 -8.53
N GLU A 331 32.68 10.58 -8.81
CA GLU A 331 32.11 11.47 -7.80
C GLU A 331 30.74 10.97 -7.34
N GLU A 332 29.86 10.61 -8.28
CA GLU A 332 28.53 10.08 -8.00
C GLU A 332 28.60 8.71 -7.34
N ARG A 333 29.55 7.86 -7.75
CA ARG A 333 29.83 6.58 -7.09
C ARG A 333 30.20 6.79 -5.63
N ASP A 334 31.14 7.70 -5.36
CA ASP A 334 31.63 7.93 -4.00
C ASP A 334 30.52 8.53 -3.13
N HIS A 335 29.70 9.42 -3.69
CA HIS A 335 28.50 9.92 -3.02
C HIS A 335 27.53 8.78 -2.66
N ALA A 336 27.15 7.95 -3.61
CA ALA A 336 26.26 6.80 -3.36
C ALA A 336 26.86 5.83 -2.32
N ALA A 337 28.17 5.59 -2.35
CA ALA A 337 28.85 4.75 -1.37
C ALA A 337 28.83 5.35 0.05
N THR A 338 28.98 6.67 0.21
CA THR A 338 28.84 7.33 1.52
C THR A 338 27.43 7.22 2.08
N LEU A 339 26.40 7.36 1.23
CA LEU A 339 25.01 7.17 1.62
C LEU A 339 24.74 5.73 2.03
N PHE A 340 25.21 4.75 1.26
CA PHE A 340 25.13 3.33 1.59
C PHE A 340 25.74 3.03 2.98
N GLN A 341 26.94 3.57 3.25
CA GLN A 341 27.60 3.41 4.54
C GLN A 341 26.78 4.02 5.69
N LYS A 342 26.23 5.22 5.48
CA LYS A 342 25.38 5.91 6.46
C LYS A 342 24.15 5.08 6.84
N PHE A 343 23.38 4.60 5.85
CA PHE A 343 22.17 3.81 6.13
C PHE A 343 22.49 2.43 6.71
N THR A 344 23.60 1.81 6.29
CA THR A 344 24.07 0.56 6.90
C THR A 344 24.39 0.73 8.39
N LEU A 345 24.99 1.87 8.79
CA LEU A 345 25.24 2.17 10.19
C LEU A 345 23.94 2.42 10.98
N LEU A 346 22.98 3.15 10.39
CA LEU A 346 21.67 3.37 11.01
C LEU A 346 20.94 2.05 11.29
N LEU A 347 20.90 1.13 10.33
CA LEU A 347 20.28 -0.19 10.52
C LEU A 347 20.93 -0.99 11.66
N LYS A 348 22.26 -0.94 11.78
CA LYS A 348 22.98 -1.59 12.89
C LYS A 348 22.63 -0.97 14.25
N ASN A 349 22.43 0.34 14.32
CA ASN A 349 22.04 1.02 15.56
C ASN A 349 20.64 0.58 16.01
N PHE A 350 19.66 0.52 15.09
CA PHE A 350 18.31 0.03 15.39
C PHE A 350 18.28 -1.43 15.85
N GLN A 351 19.11 -2.30 15.26
CA GLN A 351 19.23 -3.70 15.67
C GLN A 351 19.91 -3.88 17.04
N THR A 352 20.94 -3.08 17.34
CA THR A 352 21.70 -3.18 18.59
C THR A 352 21.06 -2.42 19.76
N GLY A 353 20.06 -1.58 19.49
CA GLY A 353 19.38 -0.77 20.50
C GLY A 353 20.29 0.26 21.17
N LYS A 354 21.39 0.63 20.53
CA LYS A 354 22.23 1.75 20.96
C LYS A 354 21.80 3.01 20.20
N PRO A 355 21.58 4.14 20.90
CA PRO A 355 21.19 5.40 20.28
C PRO A 355 22.21 5.89 19.26
#